data_AF-A0A0D7CI85-F1
#
_entry.id   AF-A0A0D7CI85-F1
#
_cell.length_a   1.000
_cell.length_b   1.000
_cell.length_c   1.000
_cell.angle_alpha   90.00
_cell.angle_beta   90.00
_cell.angle_gamma   90.00
#
_symmetry.space_group_name_H-M   'P 1'
#
loop_
_entity.id
_entity.type
_entity.pdbx_description
1 polymer ?
#
loop_
_entity_poly.entity_id
_entity_poly.type
_entity_poly.pdbx_seq_one_letter_code
_entity_poly.pdbx_strand_id
1 'polypeptide(L)'
;MRTAFLCHSLAEEGLRREINEGLQVVENWNSANKDVFYGKDGDLTGEDRESMEVSMLALHLLQSALVHVNTLLIQQVLAEPKWAERLIDADRRGLSPLFWTHVNPYGRFELDMNSRLDFLPSAVTVPGQRFEQPAQGAEV
;
A
#
# COMPACT_ATOMS: atom_id res chain seq x y z
N MET A 1 -8.70 -25.50 -17.77
CA MET A 1 -8.58 -24.10 -17.26
C MET A 1 -7.23 -23.47 -17.61
N ARG A 2 -6.07 -23.98 -17.14
CA ARG A 2 -4.75 -23.35 -17.43
C ARG A 2 -4.35 -23.25 -18.91
N THR A 3 -4.61 -24.27 -19.72
CA THR A 3 -4.26 -24.28 -21.15
C THR A 3 -5.12 -23.32 -21.99
N ALA A 4 -6.40 -23.18 -21.68
CA ALA A 4 -7.28 -22.23 -22.38
C ALA A 4 -6.86 -20.78 -22.12
N PHE A 5 -6.52 -20.45 -20.86
CA PHE A 5 -5.97 -19.14 -20.50
C PHE A 5 -4.64 -18.85 -21.21
N LEU A 6 -3.75 -19.85 -21.29
CA LEU A 6 -2.46 -19.70 -21.97
C LEU A 6 -2.63 -19.44 -23.47
N CYS A 7 -3.52 -20.19 -24.14
CA CYS A 7 -3.81 -19.99 -25.56
C CYS A 7 -4.44 -18.62 -25.83
N HIS A 8 -5.33 -18.15 -24.95
CA HIS A 8 -5.95 -16.83 -25.07
C HIS A 8 -4.90 -15.71 -24.90
N SER A 9 -4.03 -15.83 -23.89
CA SER A 9 -2.90 -14.92 -23.70
C SER A 9 -1.94 -14.95 -24.89
N LEU A 10 -1.62 -16.11 -25.47
CA LEU A 10 -0.74 -16.16 -26.65
C LEU A 10 -1.40 -15.58 -27.91
N ALA A 11 -2.73 -15.70 -28.04
CA ALA A 11 -3.48 -15.23 -29.19
C ALA A 11 -3.77 -13.72 -29.16
N GLU A 12 -3.86 -13.11 -27.97
CA GLU A 12 -4.26 -11.72 -27.81
C GLU A 12 -3.14 -10.87 -27.20
N GLU A 13 -2.61 -9.92 -27.97
CA GLU A 13 -1.53 -9.04 -27.51
C GLU A 13 -1.97 -8.10 -26.40
N GLY A 14 -3.21 -7.58 -26.45
CA GLY A 14 -3.75 -6.70 -25.42
C GLY A 14 -3.75 -7.36 -24.04
N LEU A 15 -4.25 -8.59 -23.96
CA LEU A 15 -4.26 -9.39 -22.73
C LEU A 15 -2.86 -9.66 -22.18
N ARG A 16 -1.85 -9.90 -23.04
CA ARG A 16 -0.46 -10.06 -22.56
C ARG A 16 0.10 -8.80 -21.94
N ARG A 17 -0.14 -7.64 -22.56
CA ARG A 17 0.36 -6.36 -22.07
C ARG A 17 -0.23 -6.05 -20.69
N GLU A 18 -1.54 -6.23 -20.54
CA GLU A 18 -2.23 -6.06 -19.25
C GLU A 18 -1.67 -6.99 -18.16
N ILE A 19 -1.48 -8.28 -18.47
CA ILE A 19 -0.89 -9.24 -17.52
C ILE A 19 0.53 -8.83 -17.12
N ASN A 20 1.36 -8.44 -18.07
CA ASN A 20 2.75 -8.03 -17.79
C ASN A 20 2.83 -6.72 -17.00
N GLU A 21 1.97 -5.75 -17.29
CA GLU A 21 1.88 -4.49 -16.54
C GLU A 21 1.51 -4.75 -15.08
N GLY A 22 0.50 -5.60 -14.83
CA GLY A 22 0.14 -6.02 -13.47
C GLY A 22 1.27 -6.78 -12.77
N LEU A 23 1.93 -7.69 -13.48
CA LEU A 23 3.05 -8.47 -12.94
C LEU A 23 4.22 -7.57 -12.54
N GLN A 24 4.59 -6.60 -13.38
CA GLN A 24 5.69 -5.68 -13.13
C GLN A 24 5.48 -4.86 -11.84
N VAL A 25 4.24 -4.45 -11.57
CA VAL A 25 3.88 -3.75 -10.32
C VAL A 25 4.10 -4.65 -9.10
N VAL A 26 3.63 -5.90 -9.17
CA VAL A 26 3.77 -6.87 -8.07
C VAL A 26 5.22 -7.27 -7.85
N GLU A 27 6.00 -7.49 -8.91
CA GLU A 27 7.41 -7.83 -8.84
C GLU A 27 8.25 -6.68 -8.27
N ASN A 28 8.00 -5.45 -8.72
CA ASN A 28 8.64 -4.26 -8.18
C ASN A 28 8.34 -4.08 -6.68
N TRP A 29 7.09 -4.29 -6.28
CA TRP A 29 6.70 -4.27 -4.86
C TRP A 29 7.38 -5.39 -4.06
N ASN A 30 7.51 -6.57 -4.64
CA ASN A 30 8.19 -7.68 -3.99
C ASN A 30 9.69 -7.42 -3.78
N SER A 31 10.33 -6.69 -4.69
CA SER A 31 11.71 -6.19 -4.48
C SER A 31 11.77 -5.24 -3.29
N ALA A 32 10.84 -4.29 -3.20
CA ALA A 32 10.74 -3.37 -2.07
C ALA A 32 10.65 -4.10 -0.73
N ASN A 33 9.87 -5.17 -0.66
CA ASN A 33 9.69 -5.96 0.57
C ASN A 33 11.00 -6.60 1.04
N LYS A 34 11.87 -7.02 0.12
CA LYS A 34 13.20 -7.55 0.46
C LYS A 34 14.11 -6.43 0.96
N ASP A 35 14.06 -5.25 0.35
CA ASP A 35 14.91 -4.12 0.70
C ASP A 35 14.51 -3.45 2.03
N VAL A 36 13.20 -3.45 2.34
CA VAL A 36 12.64 -2.96 3.61
C VAL A 36 13.03 -3.87 4.79
N PHE A 37 13.18 -5.17 4.56
CA PHE A 37 13.68 -6.12 5.56
C PHE A 37 15.22 -6.11 5.60
N TYR A 38 15.80 -4.97 5.98
CA TYR A 38 17.25 -4.81 6.05
C TYR A 38 17.81 -5.38 7.36
N GLY A 39 17.84 -6.71 7.44
CA GLY A 39 18.44 -7.47 8.54
C GLY A 39 18.69 -8.92 8.13
N LYS A 40 19.95 -9.22 7.76
CA LYS A 40 20.44 -10.55 7.33
C LYS A 40 19.83 -11.07 6.01
N ASP A 41 20.08 -10.33 4.91
CA ASP A 41 19.80 -10.75 3.54
C ASP A 41 18.32 -11.06 3.20
N GLY A 42 17.37 -10.47 3.93
CA GLY A 42 15.94 -10.72 3.68
C GLY A 42 15.44 -12.06 4.23
N ASP A 43 16.24 -12.75 5.05
CA ASP A 43 15.92 -14.07 5.57
C ASP A 43 15.24 -13.97 6.96
N LEU A 44 14.16 -14.72 7.16
CA LEU A 44 13.44 -14.77 8.45
C LEU A 44 14.24 -15.62 9.43
N THR A 45 15.39 -15.15 9.90
CA THR A 45 16.18 -15.90 10.89
C THR A 45 15.79 -15.47 12.30
N GLY A 46 14.75 -16.09 12.84
CA GLY A 46 14.58 -16.22 14.29
C GLY A 46 15.32 -17.46 14.78
N GLU A 47 15.86 -17.44 16.01
CA GLU A 47 16.34 -18.68 16.64
C GLU A 47 15.17 -19.66 16.88
N ASP A 48 13.95 -19.14 16.92
CA ASP A 48 12.70 -19.86 17.17
C ASP A 48 11.55 -19.36 16.26
N ARG A 49 10.43 -20.10 16.30
CA ARG A 49 9.25 -19.84 15.47
C ARG A 49 8.55 -18.53 15.82
N GLU A 50 8.49 -18.14 17.10
CA GLU A 50 7.79 -16.91 17.50
C GLU A 50 8.53 -15.68 16.97
N SER A 51 9.87 -15.69 17.00
CA SER A 51 10.68 -14.61 16.42
C SER A 51 10.47 -14.45 14.90
N MET A 52 10.31 -15.56 14.17
CA MET A 52 9.95 -15.52 12.75
C MET A 52 8.55 -14.95 12.51
N GLU A 53 7.58 -15.35 13.34
CA GLU A 53 6.20 -14.84 13.26
C GLU A 53 6.15 -13.34 13.55
N VAL A 54 6.84 -12.85 14.57
CA VAL A 54 6.93 -11.41 14.89
C VAL A 54 7.58 -10.63 13.75
N SER A 55 8.65 -11.17 13.16
CA SER A 55 9.33 -10.54 12.01
C SER A 55 8.43 -10.45 10.78
N MET A 56 7.67 -11.51 10.48
CA MET A 56 6.67 -11.51 9.40
C MET A 56 5.57 -10.47 9.65
N LEU A 57 5.03 -10.42 10.86
CA LEU A 57 3.97 -9.49 11.22
C LEU A 57 4.44 -8.02 11.16
N ALA A 58 5.66 -7.76 11.65
CA ALA A 58 6.27 -6.43 11.58
C ALA A 58 6.49 -6.00 10.12
N LEU A 59 6.98 -6.90 9.26
CA LEU A 59 7.11 -6.63 7.82
C LEU A 59 5.74 -6.34 7.19
N HIS A 60 4.72 -7.13 7.50
CA HIS A 60 3.38 -6.93 6.96
C HIS A 60 2.76 -5.60 7.41
N LEU A 61 3.01 -5.19 8.65
CA LEU A 61 2.59 -3.89 9.16
C LEU A 61 3.27 -2.76 8.37
N LEU A 62 4.58 -2.85 8.14
CA LEU A 62 5.34 -1.84 7.41
C LEU A 62 4.90 -1.75 5.94
N GLN A 63 4.64 -2.89 5.29
CA GLN A 63 4.04 -2.96 3.97
C GLN A 63 2.69 -2.24 3.93
N SER A 64 1.80 -2.55 4.88
CA SER A 64 0.47 -1.94 4.98
C SER A 64 0.55 -0.43 5.22
N ALA A 65 1.47 0.01 6.07
CA ALA A 65 1.71 1.41 6.34
C ALA A 65 2.21 2.16 5.10
N LEU A 66 3.17 1.60 4.35
CA LEU A 66 3.67 2.18 3.12
C LEU A 66 2.56 2.30 2.06
N VAL A 67 1.79 1.22 1.84
CA VAL A 67 0.65 1.25 0.91
C VAL A 67 -0.38 2.30 1.33
N HIS A 68 -0.64 2.43 2.63
CA HIS A 68 -1.56 3.44 3.14
C HIS A 68 -1.07 4.86 2.86
N VAL A 69 0.19 5.18 3.17
CA VAL A 69 0.80 6.49 2.87
C VAL A 69 0.77 6.78 1.36
N ASN A 70 1.14 5.81 0.52
CA ASN A 70 1.10 5.96 -0.93
C ASN A 70 -0.32 6.24 -1.45
N THR A 71 -1.32 5.61 -0.84
CA THR A 71 -2.72 5.88 -1.16
C THR A 71 -3.12 7.30 -0.81
N LEU A 72 -2.71 7.82 0.36
CA LEU A 72 -2.96 9.21 0.75
C LEU A 72 -2.26 10.20 -0.20
N LEU A 73 -1.02 9.92 -0.60
CA LEU A 73 -0.28 10.72 -1.57
C LEU A 73 -1.02 10.79 -2.92
N ILE A 74 -1.48 9.64 -3.44
CA ILE A 74 -2.27 9.60 -4.67
C ILE A 74 -3.56 10.42 -4.50
N GLN A 75 -4.31 10.22 -3.41
CA GLN A 75 -5.55 10.95 -3.15
C GLN A 75 -5.33 12.46 -3.13
N GLN A 76 -4.26 12.93 -2.50
CA GLN A 76 -3.92 14.34 -2.43
C GLN A 76 -3.61 14.92 -3.82
N VAL A 77 -2.82 14.21 -4.63
CA VAL A 77 -2.53 14.62 -6.02
C VAL A 77 -3.82 14.64 -6.84
N LEU A 78 -4.65 13.60 -6.75
CA LEU A 78 -5.91 13.51 -7.50
C LEU A 78 -6.97 14.53 -7.06
N ALA A 79 -6.86 15.09 -5.85
CA ALA A 79 -7.73 16.17 -5.39
C ALA A 79 -7.46 17.50 -6.10
N GLU A 80 -6.30 17.67 -6.75
CA GLU A 80 -6.02 18.89 -7.51
C GLU A 80 -6.85 18.95 -8.82
N PRO A 81 -7.56 20.05 -9.12
CA PRO A 81 -8.45 20.15 -10.29
C PRO A 81 -7.76 19.86 -11.63
N LYS A 82 -6.45 20.13 -11.71
CA LYS A 82 -5.64 19.90 -12.92
C LYS A 82 -5.63 18.45 -13.40
N TRP A 83 -5.91 17.48 -12.51
CA TRP A 83 -5.93 16.06 -12.85
C TRP A 83 -7.30 15.54 -13.27
N ALA A 84 -8.38 16.26 -12.95
CA ALA A 84 -9.75 15.84 -13.24
C ALA A 84 -9.98 15.59 -14.74
N GLU A 85 -9.40 16.44 -15.59
CA GLU A 85 -9.53 16.38 -17.06
C GLU A 85 -8.31 15.73 -17.76
N ARG A 86 -7.24 15.42 -17.02
CA ARG A 86 -6.00 14.86 -17.59
C ARG A 86 -5.98 13.33 -17.62
N LEU A 87 -6.67 12.67 -16.70
CA LEU A 87 -6.63 11.20 -16.57
C LEU A 87 -7.74 10.57 -17.41
N ILE A 88 -7.34 9.70 -18.35
CA ILE A 88 -8.27 8.85 -19.09
C ILE A 88 -8.56 7.56 -18.32
N ASP A 89 -9.56 6.79 -18.76
CA ASP A 89 -9.96 5.55 -18.09
C ASP A 89 -8.81 4.53 -18.00
N ALA A 90 -7.90 4.51 -18.98
CA ALA A 90 -6.71 3.67 -18.94
C ALA A 90 -5.77 4.05 -17.78
N ASP A 91 -5.53 5.36 -17.58
CA ASP A 91 -4.67 5.85 -16.50
C ASP A 91 -5.27 5.51 -15.13
N ARG A 92 -6.60 5.66 -15.00
CA ARG A 92 -7.32 5.34 -13.76
C ARG A 92 -7.23 3.85 -13.40
N ARG A 93 -7.22 2.97 -14.41
CA ARG A 93 -7.01 1.53 -14.21
C ARG A 93 -5.56 1.19 -13.84
N GLY A 94 -4.59 1.94 -14.34
CA GLY A 94 -3.17 1.76 -14.06
C GLY A 94 -2.69 2.34 -12.72
N LEU A 95 -3.54 3.08 -12.00
CA LEU A 95 -3.19 3.63 -10.69
C LEU A 95 -2.93 2.50 -9.69
N SER A 96 -1.72 2.49 -9.15
CA SER A 96 -1.30 1.54 -8.12
C SER A 96 -0.60 2.29 -6.98
N PRO A 97 -0.94 2.01 -5.71
CA PRO A 97 -0.21 2.54 -4.56
C PRO A 97 1.09 1.77 -4.28
N LEU A 98 1.47 0.79 -5.11
CA LEU A 98 2.61 -0.11 -4.88
C LEU A 98 3.95 0.43 -5.42
N PHE A 99 4.11 1.76 -5.49
CA PHE A 99 5.35 2.41 -5.88
C PHE A 99 6.20 2.75 -4.65
N TRP A 100 7.53 2.64 -4.74
CA TRP A 100 8.40 2.83 -3.59
C TRP A 100 9.69 3.60 -3.91
N THR A 101 9.85 4.09 -5.15
CA THR A 101 11.04 4.86 -5.60
C THR A 101 11.29 6.14 -4.80
N HIS A 102 10.26 6.67 -4.13
CA HIS A 102 10.36 7.87 -3.28
C HIS A 102 10.81 7.56 -1.84
N VAL A 103 10.90 6.27 -1.48
CA VAL A 103 11.33 5.81 -0.16
C VAL A 103 12.86 5.72 -0.16
N ASN A 104 13.50 6.36 0.82
CA ASN A 104 14.91 6.17 1.09
C ASN A 104 15.09 5.22 2.28
N PRO A 105 15.52 3.96 2.06
CA PRO A 105 15.72 2.99 3.15
C PRO A 105 17.00 3.27 3.96
N TYR A 106 17.87 4.16 3.48
CA TYR A 106 19.15 4.45 4.12
C TYR A 106 19.10 5.78 4.87
N GLY A 107 19.48 5.74 6.15
CA GLY A 107 19.64 6.96 6.95
C GLY A 107 19.41 6.71 8.44
N ARG A 108 19.52 7.79 9.22
CA ARG A 108 19.08 7.83 10.61
C ARG A 108 17.72 8.52 10.63
N PHE A 109 16.71 7.79 11.10
CA PHE A 109 15.39 8.35 11.33
C PHE A 109 15.18 8.53 12.83
N GLU A 110 14.99 9.77 13.28
CA GLU A 110 14.55 10.03 14.65
C GLU A 110 13.03 10.08 14.66
N LEU A 111 12.43 9.07 15.31
CA LEU A 111 10.99 8.93 15.40
C LEU A 111 10.45 9.83 16.51
N ASP A 112 9.78 10.91 16.12
CA ASP A 112 8.94 11.68 17.03
C ASP A 112 7.48 11.23 16.91
N MET A 113 6.97 10.56 17.95
CA MET A 113 5.59 10.06 18.00
C MET A 113 4.54 11.19 18.13
N ASN A 114 4.96 12.43 18.37
CA ASN A 114 4.07 13.59 18.40
C ASN A 114 3.93 14.26 17.02
N SER A 115 4.85 13.95 16.10
CA SER A 115 4.78 14.44 14.73
C SER A 115 3.76 13.64 13.92
N ARG A 116 2.99 14.32 13.08
CA ARG A 116 2.04 13.69 12.15
C ARG A 116 2.35 14.12 10.73
N LEU A 117 2.02 13.26 9.79
CA LEU A 117 2.13 13.56 8.37
C LEU A 117 1.01 14.55 7.97
N ASP A 118 1.39 15.67 7.35
CA ASP A 118 0.49 16.71 6.88
C ASP A 118 -0.16 16.35 5.52
N PHE A 119 -0.87 15.23 5.44
CA PHE A 119 -1.53 14.75 4.20
C PHE A 119 -3.02 15.13 4.07
N LEU A 120 -3.61 15.80 5.06
CA LEU A 120 -5.04 16.13 5.03
C LEU A 120 -5.29 17.41 4.23
N PRO A 121 -6.10 17.40 3.16
CA PRO A 121 -6.90 18.58 2.85
C PRO A 121 -7.86 18.78 4.03
N SER A 122 -8.10 20.03 4.42
CA SER A 122 -8.80 20.44 5.65
C SER A 122 -10.25 19.93 5.85
N ALA A 123 -10.71 18.92 5.11
CA ALA A 123 -12.07 18.39 5.19
C ALA A 123 -12.16 16.90 4.76
N VAL A 124 -11.41 16.00 5.39
CA VAL A 124 -11.79 14.57 5.40
C VAL A 124 -12.46 14.28 6.73
N THR A 125 -13.77 14.47 6.78
CA THR A 125 -14.60 13.96 7.89
C THR A 125 -14.56 12.44 7.80
N VAL A 126 -13.79 11.79 8.68
CA VAL A 126 -13.79 10.33 8.84
C VAL A 126 -15.23 9.91 9.20
N PRO A 127 -15.96 9.18 8.32
CA PRO A 127 -17.30 8.72 8.67
C PRO A 127 -17.17 7.58 9.66
N GLY A 128 -17.63 7.81 10.89
CA GLY A 128 -17.82 6.75 11.88
C GLY A 128 -16.67 6.57 12.86
N GLN A 129 -16.39 7.58 13.68
CA GLN A 129 -16.09 7.25 15.07
C GLN A 129 -17.41 6.81 15.71
N ARG A 130 -17.58 5.50 16.00
CA ARG A 130 -18.64 5.06 16.89
C ARG A 130 -18.34 5.66 18.26
N PHE A 131 -18.93 6.82 18.53
CA PHE A 131 -19.07 7.29 19.89
C PHE A 131 -19.97 6.29 20.62
N GLU A 132 -19.41 5.61 21.63
CA GLU A 132 -20.23 4.86 22.58
C GLU A 132 -21.23 5.84 23.19
N GLN A 133 -22.52 5.61 22.97
CA GLN A 133 -23.58 6.33 23.66
C GLN A 133 -23.58 5.87 25.13
N PRO A 134 -23.40 6.78 26.11
CA PRO A 134 -23.52 6.39 27.51
C PRO A 134 -24.97 6.00 27.79
N ALA A 135 -25.15 4.86 28.45
CA ALA A 135 -26.44 4.37 28.91
C ALA A 135 -27.12 5.44 29.78
N GLN A 136 -28.27 5.94 29.33
CA GLN A 136 -29.12 6.79 30.16
C GLN A 136 -29.65 5.95 31.32
N GLY A 137 -29.26 6.33 32.54
CA GLY A 137 -29.81 5.78 33.76
C GLY A 137 -31.32 5.99 33.81
N ALA A 138 -32.06 4.91 34.05
CA ALA A 138 -33.45 4.96 34.44
C ALA A 138 -33.52 5.43 35.90
N GLU A 139 -34.02 6.64 36.09
CA GLU A 139 -34.48 7.14 37.38
C GLU A 139 -36.01 6.92 37.44
N VAL A 140 -36.44 5.97 38.29
CA VAL A 140 -37.72 5.97 39.03
C VAL A 140 -37.57 5.14 40.28
#